data_AF-A0A7V6J1V2-F1
#
_entry.id   AF-A0A7V6J1V2-F1
#
_cell.length_a   1.000
_cell.length_b   1.000
_cell.length_c   1.000
_cell.angle_alpha   90.00
_cell.angle_beta   90.00
_cell.angle_gamma   90.00
#
_symmetry.space_group_name_H-M   'P 1'
#
loop_
_entity.id
_entity.type
_entity.pdbx_description
1 polymer ?
#
loop_
_entity_poly.entity_id
_entity_poly.type
_entity_poly.pdbx_seq_one_letter_code
_entity_poly.pdbx_strand_id
1 'polypeptide(L)'
;MDKKLSMRPEAILNKEFSIQYKGYAPEEVDQFLDQIMSEFQKITDIEEYYQTHNNALKKTNAILRDKIDDLETKLELERSKNSDFAASDNSSNLELIKKIARLESELYETRKELESYEEK
;
A
#
# COMPACT_ATOMS: atom_id res chain seq x y z
N MET A 1 -13.00 1.44 -24.22
CA MET A 1 -12.55 0.13 -24.75
C MET A 1 -13.74 -0.81 -24.64
N ASP A 2 -14.70 -0.67 -25.56
CA ASP A 2 -15.89 -1.53 -25.62
C ASP A 2 -15.49 -2.88 -26.21
N LYS A 3 -14.92 -3.75 -25.37
CA LYS A 3 -14.65 -5.16 -25.70
C LYS A 3 -15.95 -5.95 -25.63
N LYS A 4 -16.97 -5.52 -26.38
CA LYS A 4 -18.19 -6.30 -26.54
C LYS A 4 -17.87 -7.44 -27.49
N LEU A 5 -17.75 -8.66 -26.96
CA LEU A 5 -17.62 -9.87 -27.78
C LEU A 5 -18.70 -9.81 -28.88
N SER A 6 -18.29 -9.82 -30.14
CA SER A 6 -19.21 -9.71 -31.28
C SER A 6 -20.09 -10.96 -31.43
N MET A 7 -19.70 -12.07 -30.81
CA MET A 7 -20.42 -13.33 -30.83
C MET A 7 -20.58 -13.85 -29.41
N ARG A 8 -21.83 -14.17 -29.04
CA ARG A 8 -22.15 -14.92 -27.82
C ARG A 8 -22.14 -16.41 -28.16
N PRO A 9 -21.82 -17.30 -27.20
CA PRO A 9 -21.92 -18.75 -27.40
C PRO A 9 -23.29 -19.17 -27.98
N GLU A 10 -24.36 -18.57 -27.47
CA GLU A 10 -25.74 -18.74 -27.95
C GLU A 10 -25.93 -18.40 -29.45
N ALA A 11 -25.18 -17.42 -29.95
CA ALA A 11 -25.24 -17.00 -31.34
C ALA A 11 -24.49 -17.94 -32.28
N ILE A 12 -23.49 -18.67 -31.76
CA ILE A 12 -22.76 -19.71 -32.49
C ILE A 12 -23.63 -20.96 -32.59
N LEU A 13 -24.34 -21.32 -31.51
CA LEU A 13 -25.20 -22.50 -31.46
C LEU A 13 -26.39 -22.38 -32.41
N ASN A 14 -27.03 -21.21 -32.46
CA ASN A 14 -28.23 -20.98 -33.28
C ASN A 14 -27.91 -20.54 -34.72
N LYS A 15 -26.65 -20.69 -35.16
CA LYS A 15 -26.24 -20.20 -36.48
C LYS A 15 -26.67 -21.19 -37.56
N GLU A 16 -27.69 -20.83 -38.33
CA GLU A 16 -28.08 -21.58 -39.51
C GLU A 16 -27.22 -21.21 -40.73
N PHE A 17 -26.78 -22.22 -41.47
CA PHE A 17 -26.00 -22.07 -42.71
C PHE A 17 -26.84 -22.45 -43.93
N SER A 18 -26.74 -21.66 -45.00
CA SER A 18 -27.35 -22.01 -46.30
C SER A 18 -26.53 -23.09 -47.01
N ILE A 19 -27.19 -24.14 -47.48
CA ILE A 19 -26.54 -25.22 -48.24
C ILE A 19 -26.35 -24.79 -49.70
N GLN A 20 -25.13 -24.92 -50.21
CA GLN A 20 -24.80 -24.68 -51.63
C GLN A 20 -24.19 -25.93 -52.26
N TYR A 21 -24.32 -26.09 -53.59
CA TYR A 21 -23.89 -27.27 -54.35
C TYR A 21 -22.38 -27.58 -54.28
N LYS A 22 -21.56 -26.64 -53.79
CA LYS A 22 -20.13 -26.80 -53.49
C LYS A 22 -19.77 -26.27 -52.09
N GLY A 23 -20.68 -26.45 -51.13
CA GLY A 23 -20.46 -26.05 -49.74
C GLY A 23 -19.66 -27.08 -48.93
N TYR A 24 -19.33 -26.69 -47.70
CA TYR A 24 -18.81 -27.63 -46.68
C TYR A 24 -19.89 -28.61 -46.24
N ALA A 25 -19.47 -29.80 -45.81
CA ALA A 25 -20.38 -30.78 -45.23
C ALA A 25 -20.95 -30.22 -43.90
N PRO A 26 -22.28 -30.27 -43.67
CA PRO A 26 -22.89 -29.79 -42.44
C PRO A 26 -22.27 -30.42 -41.18
N GLU A 27 -21.99 -31.72 -41.22
CA GLU A 27 -21.38 -32.45 -40.10
C GLU A 27 -19.96 -31.96 -39.74
N GLU A 28 -19.14 -31.61 -40.74
CA GLU A 28 -17.80 -31.06 -40.49
C GLU A 28 -17.88 -29.67 -39.88
N VAL A 29 -18.84 -28.86 -40.32
CA VAL A 29 -19.09 -27.53 -39.77
C VAL A 29 -19.57 -27.65 -38.32
N ASP A 30 -20.53 -28.52 -38.04
CA ASP A 30 -21.05 -28.72 -36.67
C ASP A 30 -19.96 -29.19 -35.71
N GLN A 31 -19.14 -30.18 -36.09
CA GLN A 31 -18.01 -30.63 -35.27
C GLN A 31 -17.01 -29.51 -34.99
N PHE A 32 -16.76 -28.63 -35.96
CA PHE A 32 -15.88 -27.49 -35.76
C PHE A 32 -16.50 -26.42 -34.85
N LEU A 33 -17.81 -26.18 -34.96
CA LEU A 33 -18.53 -25.25 -34.08
C LEU A 33 -18.60 -25.76 -32.64
N ASP A 34 -18.72 -27.07 -32.42
CA ASP A 34 -18.64 -27.68 -31.08
C ASP A 34 -17.27 -27.45 -30.43
N GLN A 35 -16.18 -27.59 -31.20
CA GLN A 35 -14.82 -27.29 -30.72
C GLN A 35 -14.68 -25.82 -30.35
N ILE A 36 -15.17 -24.92 -31.21
CA ILE A 36 -15.18 -23.48 -30.94
C ILE A 36 -15.99 -23.18 -29.67
N MET A 37 -17.14 -23.81 -29.49
CA MET A 37 -17.99 -23.64 -28.30
C MET A 37 -17.25 -24.01 -27.03
N SER A 38 -16.55 -25.15 -27.04
CA SER A 38 -15.71 -25.61 -25.92
C SER A 38 -14.61 -24.61 -25.58
N GLU A 39 -13.91 -24.08 -26.57
CA GLU A 39 -12.88 -23.05 -26.35
C GLU A 39 -13.47 -21.73 -25.83
N PHE A 40 -14.63 -21.30 -26.33
CA PHE A 40 -15.33 -20.13 -25.79
C PHE A 40 -15.71 -20.29 -24.32
N GLN A 41 -16.18 -21.48 -23.92
CA GLN A 41 -16.47 -21.77 -22.53
C GLN A 41 -15.21 -21.64 -21.67
N LYS A 42 -14.10 -22.26 -22.09
CA LYS A 42 -12.80 -22.14 -21.38
C LYS A 42 -12.34 -20.70 -21.25
N ILE A 43 -12.47 -19.89 -22.31
CA ILE A 43 -12.11 -18.47 -22.27
C ILE A 43 -12.98 -17.72 -21.25
N THR A 44 -14.28 -18.03 -21.20
CA THR A 44 -15.21 -17.42 -20.24
C THR A 44 -14.84 -17.77 -18.80
N ASP A 45 -14.55 -19.05 -18.54
CA ASP A 45 -14.13 -19.53 -17.21
C ASP A 45 -12.81 -18.87 -16.77
N ILE A 46 -11.85 -18.73 -17.71
CA ILE A 46 -10.58 -18.04 -17.49
C ILE A 46 -10.81 -16.56 -17.19
N GLU A 47 -11.71 -15.90 -17.92
CA GLU A 47 -12.04 -14.50 -17.67
C GLU A 47 -12.66 -14.30 -16.28
N GLU A 48 -13.60 -15.16 -15.88
CA GLU A 48 -14.19 -15.13 -14.54
C GLU A 48 -13.14 -15.34 -13.44
N TYR A 49 -12.23 -16.31 -13.64
CA TYR A 49 -11.11 -16.56 -12.74
C TYR A 49 -10.23 -15.31 -12.58
N TYR A 50 -9.83 -14.69 -13.69
CA TYR A 50 -9.00 -13.49 -13.66
C TYR A 50 -9.75 -12.29 -13.06
N GLN A 51 -11.03 -12.10 -13.37
CA GLN A 51 -11.84 -11.03 -12.76
C GLN A 51 -11.92 -11.19 -11.24
N THR A 52 -12.18 -12.41 -10.77
CA THR A 52 -12.24 -12.73 -9.34
C THR A 52 -10.91 -12.48 -8.66
N HIS A 53 -9.81 -12.94 -9.26
CA HIS A 53 -8.47 -12.74 -8.71
C HIS A 53 -8.07 -11.26 -8.69
N ASN A 54 -8.37 -10.51 -9.76
CA ASN A 54 -8.08 -9.08 -9.85
C ASN A 54 -8.89 -8.29 -8.81
N ASN A 55 -10.16 -8.64 -8.60
CA ASN A 55 -10.98 -8.04 -7.55
C ASN A 55 -10.45 -8.35 -6.14
N ALA A 56 -9.98 -9.58 -5.90
CA ALA A 56 -9.33 -9.94 -4.64
C ALA A 56 -8.05 -9.14 -4.41
N LEU A 57 -7.19 -9.03 -5.43
CA LEU A 57 -5.95 -8.24 -5.39
C LEU A 57 -6.21 -6.74 -5.18
N LYS A 58 -7.28 -6.20 -5.77
CA LYS A 58 -7.68 -4.80 -5.53
C LYS A 58 -8.12 -4.58 -4.09
N LYS A 59 -8.89 -5.51 -3.53
CA LYS A 59 -9.32 -5.46 -2.12
C LYS A 59 -8.12 -5.54 -1.18
N THR A 60 -7.17 -6.45 -1.41
CA THR A 60 -5.97 -6.55 -0.57
C THR A 60 -5.09 -5.31 -0.69
N ASN A 61 -4.92 -4.76 -1.89
CA ASN A 61 -4.21 -3.49 -2.06
C ASN A 61 -4.87 -2.33 -1.33
N ALA A 62 -6.21 -2.24 -1.35
CA ALA A 62 -6.94 -1.21 -0.60
C ALA A 62 -6.66 -1.34 0.91
N ILE A 63 -6.83 -2.55 1.46
CA ILE A 63 -6.56 -2.82 2.88
C ILE A 63 -5.10 -2.49 3.26
N LEU A 64 -4.14 -2.84 2.40
CA LEU A 64 -2.74 -2.55 2.64
C LEU A 64 -2.44 -1.05 2.60
N ARG A 65 -3.07 -0.30 1.70
CA ARG A 65 -2.96 1.15 1.65
C ARG A 65 -3.54 1.80 2.90
N ASP A 66 -4.74 1.40 3.31
CA ASP A 66 -5.35 1.89 4.55
C ASP A 66 -4.44 1.61 5.76
N LYS A 67 -3.81 0.43 5.79
CA LYS A 67 -2.87 0.07 6.86
C LYS A 67 -1.58 0.89 6.81
N ILE A 68 -1.10 1.27 5.63
CA ILE A 68 0.06 2.16 5.48
C ILE A 68 -0.31 3.54 6.03
N ASP A 69 -1.45 4.10 5.62
CA ASP A 69 -1.93 5.41 6.08
C ASP A 69 -2.11 5.43 7.62
N ASP A 70 -2.70 4.38 8.18
CA ASP A 70 -2.84 4.20 9.64
C ASP A 70 -1.48 4.12 10.37
N LEU A 71 -0.47 3.51 9.75
CA LEU A 71 0.86 3.42 10.34
C LEU A 71 1.62 4.73 10.21
N GLU A 72 1.51 5.42 9.08
CA GLU A 72 2.13 6.73 8.86
C GLU A 72 1.56 7.77 9.83
N THR A 73 0.25 7.82 10.02
CA THR A 73 -0.39 8.71 10.99
C THR A 73 0.05 8.42 12.43
N LYS A 74 0.16 7.15 12.83
CA LYS A 74 0.72 6.76 14.13
C LYS A 74 2.18 7.15 14.28
N LEU A 75 2.99 6.98 13.23
CA LEU A 75 4.40 7.31 13.25
C LEU A 75 4.60 8.82 13.38
N GLU A 76 3.79 9.63 12.69
CA GLU A 76 3.81 11.09 12.81
C GLU A 76 3.39 11.57 14.21
N LEU A 77 2.38 10.92 14.80
CA LEU A 77 1.97 11.19 16.17
C LEU A 77 3.05 10.79 17.21
N GLU A 78 3.77 9.70 16.99
CA GLU A 78 4.89 9.33 17.86
C GLU A 78 6.11 10.24 17.65
N ARG A 79 6.37 10.70 16.43
CA ARG A 79 7.43 11.68 16.14
C ARG A 79 7.17 13.02 16.83
N SER A 80 5.95 13.53 16.74
CA SER A 80 5.55 14.79 17.40
C SER A 80 5.67 14.69 18.92
N LYS A 81 5.21 13.58 19.53
CA LYS A 81 5.42 13.33 20.97
C LYS A 81 6.90 13.29 21.35
N ASN A 82 7.74 12.61 20.57
CA ASN A 82 9.17 12.53 20.84
C ASN A 82 9.88 13.86 20.63
N SER A 83 9.48 14.69 19.65
CA SER A 83 10.05 16.03 19.48
C SER A 83 9.65 16.97 20.62
N ASP A 84 8.41 16.90 21.08
CA ASP A 84 7.94 17.71 22.21
C ASP A 84 8.63 17.29 23.52
N PHE A 85 8.79 15.98 23.73
CA PHE A 85 9.54 15.45 24.87
C PHE A 85 11.02 15.83 24.78
N ALA A 86 11.69 15.62 23.64
CA ALA A 86 13.10 15.97 23.47
C ALA A 86 13.37 17.48 23.54
N ALA A 87 12.46 18.33 23.08
CA ALA A 87 12.58 19.78 23.23
C ALA A 87 12.38 20.24 24.69
N SER A 88 11.44 19.64 25.42
CA SER A 88 11.23 19.89 26.85
C SER A 88 12.40 19.40 27.72
N ASP A 89 12.94 18.22 27.41
CA ASP A 89 14.06 17.64 28.16
C ASP A 89 15.36 18.39 27.85
N ASN A 90 15.62 18.74 26.58
CA ASN A 90 16.81 19.54 26.23
C ASN A 90 16.77 20.96 26.79
N SER A 91 15.59 21.60 26.87
CA SER A 91 15.45 22.92 27.50
C SER A 91 15.67 22.86 29.01
N SER A 92 15.09 21.85 29.69
CA SER A 92 15.34 21.64 31.13
C SER A 92 16.80 21.30 31.42
N ASN A 93 17.42 20.44 30.61
CA ASN A 93 18.84 20.10 30.74
C ASN A 93 19.74 21.33 30.51
N LEU A 94 19.41 22.18 29.54
CA LEU A 94 20.13 23.44 29.31
C LEU A 94 20.00 24.40 30.51
N GLU A 95 18.82 24.50 31.11
CA GLU A 95 18.59 25.31 32.31
C GLU A 95 19.35 24.78 33.53
N LEU A 96 19.38 23.45 33.71
CA LEU A 96 20.16 22.79 34.74
C LEU A 96 21.66 23.06 34.56
N ILE A 97 22.19 22.96 33.34
CA ILE A 97 23.60 23.26 33.04
C ILE A 97 23.92 24.72 33.35
N LYS A 98 23.06 25.68 32.95
CA LYS A 98 23.26 27.11 33.28
C LYS A 98 23.28 27.35 34.79
N LYS A 99 22.41 26.67 35.53
CA LYS A 99 22.37 26.75 37.00
C LYS A 99 23.63 26.18 37.62
N ILE A 100 24.10 25.02 37.15
CA ILE A 100 25.35 24.40 37.61
C ILE A 100 26.54 25.33 37.34
N ALA A 101 26.67 25.86 36.12
CA ALA A 101 27.78 26.77 35.77
C ALA A 101 27.81 28.04 36.66
N ARG A 102 26.64 28.57 37.02
CA ARG A 102 26.53 29.69 37.97
C ARG A 102 27.00 29.29 39.37
N LEU A 103 26.52 28.15 39.87
CA LEU A 103 26.92 27.63 41.18
C LEU A 103 28.41 27.31 41.24
N GLU A 104 29.00 26.79 40.17
CA GLU A 104 30.44 26.54 40.07
C GLU A 104 31.24 27.83 40.11
N SER A 105 30.75 28.89 39.45
CA SER A 105 31.40 30.21 39.47
C SER A 105 31.37 30.80 40.88
N GLU A 106 30.21 30.74 41.55
CA GLU A 106 30.04 31.23 42.92
C GLU A 106 30.87 30.42 43.93
N LEU A 107 30.93 29.09 43.77
CA LEU A 107 31.81 28.23 44.57
C LEU A 107 33.29 28.52 44.32
N TYR A 108 33.67 28.82 43.08
CA TYR A 108 35.04 29.19 42.76
C TYR A 108 35.43 30.53 43.40
N GLU A 109 34.56 31.54 43.32
CA GLU A 109 34.77 32.84 43.95
C GLU A 109 34.88 32.72 45.47
N THR A 110 33.92 32.06 46.12
CA THR A 110 33.94 31.81 47.56
C THR A 110 35.15 31.00 48.00
N ARG A 111 35.57 29.98 47.24
CA ARG A 111 36.78 29.21 47.53
C ARG A 111 38.04 30.07 47.42
N LYS A 112 38.14 30.92 46.40
CA LYS A 112 39.26 31.85 46.21
C LYS A 112 39.33 32.87 47.35
N GLU A 113 38.19 33.37 47.80
CA GLU A 113 38.12 34.25 48.97
C GLU A 113 38.64 33.53 50.22
N LEU A 114 38.22 32.28 50.44
CA LEU A 114 38.65 31.47 51.59
C LEU A 114 40.16 31.21 51.61
N GLU A 115 40.74 30.83 50.47
CA GLU A 115 42.19 30.65 50.31
C GLU A 115 42.96 31.96 50.60
N SER A 116 42.38 33.12 50.25
CA SER A 116 42.99 34.44 50.57
C SER A 116 42.92 34.83 52.05
N TYR A 117 42.03 34.21 52.84
CA TYR A 117 41.96 34.38 54.29
C TYR A 117 42.90 33.43 55.04
N GLU A 118 43.22 32.26 54.48
CA GLU A 118 44.16 31.30 55.07
C GLU A 118 45.64 31.70 54.88
N GLU A 119 45.96 32.50 53.86
CA GLU A 119 47.33 33.00 53.60
C GLU A 119 47.71 34.28 54.40
N LYS A 120 46.81 34.83 55.23
CA LYS A 120 47.06 36.01 56.10
C LYS A 120 47.24 35.62 57.56
#